data_AF-A0A6N9C888-F1
#
_entry.id   AF-A0A6N9C888-F1
#
_cell.length_a   1.000
_cell.length_b   1.000
_cell.length_c   1.000
_cell.angle_alpha   90.00
_cell.angle_beta   90.00
_cell.angle_gamma   90.00
#
_symmetry.space_group_name_H-M   'P 1'
#
loop_
_entity.id
_entity.type
_entity.pdbx_description
1 polymer ?
#
loop_
_entity_poly.entity_id
_entity_poly.type
_entity_poly.pdbx_seq_one_letter_code
_entity_poly.pdbx_strand_id
1 'polypeptide(L)'
;MNLWYVMDEDGIIYSLRAKAYIGIGSEAEKLEFLQQRASLDYLVAEPFEIPQRFYIQIGNMDTPDTTLVPVAHVSMLQTLDSPIILFEDALKIIEDRFPAQSQLDIPQQPIVCTTPLMQNQQGVIEPRFSSQIRYEI
;
A
#
# COMPACT_ATOMS: atom_id res chain seq x y z
N MET A 1 4.57 6.50 7.20
CA MET A 1 4.26 5.08 6.95
C MET A 1 4.82 4.70 5.60
N ASN A 2 5.36 3.48 5.48
CA ASN A 2 5.67 2.93 4.17
C ASN A 2 4.54 2.02 3.73
N LEU A 3 4.11 2.20 2.49
CA LEU A 3 3.05 1.45 1.83
C LEU A 3 3.66 0.82 0.57
N TRP A 4 3.29 -0.42 0.30
CA TRP A 4 3.73 -1.13 -0.88
C TRP A 4 2.55 -1.85 -1.51
N TYR A 5 2.48 -1.82 -2.83
CA TYR A 5 1.57 -2.65 -3.59
C TYR A 5 2.40 -3.56 -4.49
N VAL A 6 2.06 -4.85 -4.50
CA VAL A 6 2.73 -5.85 -5.33
C VAL A 6 1.92 -6.05 -6.59
N MET A 7 2.55 -5.88 -7.74
CA MET A 7 1.95 -6.05 -9.05
C MET A 7 2.71 -7.09 -9.89
N ASP A 8 1.98 -7.71 -10.81
CA ASP A 8 2.55 -8.57 -11.83
C ASP A 8 3.04 -7.77 -13.06
N GLU A 9 3.46 -8.48 -14.11
CA GLU A 9 3.95 -7.87 -15.36
C GLU A 9 2.84 -7.12 -16.12
N ASP A 10 1.57 -7.50 -15.92
CA ASP A 10 0.39 -6.86 -16.51
C ASP A 10 -0.11 -5.66 -15.68
N GLY A 11 0.55 -5.34 -14.57
CA GLY A 11 0.19 -4.20 -13.70
C GLY A 11 -1.00 -4.48 -12.77
N ILE A 12 -1.40 -5.74 -12.62
CA ILE A 12 -2.45 -6.15 -11.69
C ILE A 12 -1.87 -6.22 -10.28
N ILE A 13 -2.46 -5.46 -9.36
CA ILE A 13 -2.10 -5.45 -7.95
C ILE A 13 -2.80 -6.61 -7.25
N TYR A 14 -2.04 -7.49 -6.63
CA TYR A 14 -2.56 -8.70 -5.97
C TYR A 14 -2.23 -8.77 -4.47
N SER A 15 -1.38 -7.87 -3.96
CA SER A 15 -1.03 -7.83 -2.54
C SER A 15 -0.67 -6.42 -2.11
N LEU A 16 -1.06 -6.06 -0.89
CA LEU A 16 -0.65 -4.83 -0.23
C LEU A 16 0.29 -5.16 0.91
N ARG A 17 1.20 -4.26 1.23
CA ARG A 17 1.97 -4.29 2.47
C ARG A 17 2.02 -2.92 3.08
N ALA A 18 2.04 -2.87 4.41
CA ALA A 18 2.16 -1.61 5.12
C ALA A 18 3.02 -1.76 6.38
N LYS A 19 3.73 -0.67 6.71
CA LYS A 19 4.50 -0.57 7.93
C LYS A 19 4.45 0.84 8.49
N ALA A 20 4.01 0.95 9.74
CA ALA A 20 4.07 2.18 10.49
C ALA A 20 5.43 2.35 11.18
N TYR A 21 5.83 3.60 11.32
CA TYR A 21 7.01 4.00 12.06
C TYR A 21 6.64 5.16 12.96
N ILE A 22 7.19 5.14 14.17
CA ILE A 22 7.17 6.27 15.07
C ILE A 22 8.48 7.03 14.86
N GLY A 23 8.38 8.33 14.58
CA GLY A 23 9.54 9.18 14.35
C GLY A 23 9.30 10.60 14.84
N ILE A 24 10.35 11.22 15.37
CA ILE A 24 10.37 12.62 15.82
C ILE A 24 11.32 13.37 14.87
N GLY A 25 11.00 14.62 14.55
CA GLY A 25 11.76 15.43 13.62
C GLY A 25 10.84 16.23 12.69
N SER A 26 11.46 16.97 11.78
CA SER A 26 10.80 17.65 10.68
C SER A 26 10.14 16.65 9.72
N GLU A 27 9.21 17.15 8.91
CA GLU A 27 8.58 16.36 7.85
C GLU A 27 9.60 15.82 6.84
N ALA A 28 10.61 16.62 6.48
CA ALA A 28 11.68 16.24 5.57
C ALA A 28 12.51 15.07 6.11
N GLU A 29 12.92 15.11 7.39
CA GLU A 29 13.66 14.02 8.03
C GLU A 29 12.82 12.73 8.12
N LYS A 30 11.53 12.85 8.43
CA LYS A 30 10.61 11.71 8.46
C LYS A 30 10.44 11.10 7.07
N LEU A 31 10.30 11.92 6.04
CA LEU A 31 10.17 11.45 4.66
C LEU A 31 11.45 10.77 4.18
N GLU A 32 12.62 11.35 4.44
CA GLU A 32 13.91 10.74 4.11
C GLU A 32 14.06 9.38 4.79
N PHE A 33 13.72 9.29 6.08
CA PHE A 33 13.72 8.02 6.81
C PHE A 33 12.81 6.97 6.15
N LEU A 34 11.59 7.35 5.76
CA LEU A 34 10.66 6.46 5.07
C LEU A 34 11.24 5.95 3.73
N GLN A 35 11.83 6.85 2.94
CA GLN A 35 12.45 6.53 1.65
C GLN A 35 13.64 5.57 1.81
N GLN A 36 14.51 5.77 2.81
CA GLN A 36 15.65 4.89 3.09
C GLN A 36 15.19 3.46 3.43
N ARG A 37 14.03 3.31 4.09
CA ARG A 37 13.46 2.01 4.50
C ARG A 37 12.66 1.33 3.39
N ALA A 38 12.15 2.08 2.42
CA ALA A 38 11.26 1.57 1.37
C ALA A 38 11.88 0.42 0.55
N SER A 39 13.21 0.37 0.44
CA SER A 39 13.97 -0.60 -0.35
C SER A 39 14.08 -2.00 0.26
N LEU A 40 13.87 -2.15 1.57
CA LEU A 40 14.12 -3.41 2.27
C LEU A 40 13.00 -3.80 3.22
N ASP A 41 12.36 -2.82 3.86
CA ASP A 41 11.40 -3.12 4.93
C ASP A 41 10.13 -3.82 4.40
N TYR A 42 9.89 -3.83 3.08
CA TYR A 42 8.82 -4.62 2.48
C TYR A 42 8.93 -6.12 2.76
N LEU A 43 10.16 -6.63 2.97
CA LEU A 43 10.42 -8.05 3.28
C LEU A 43 9.85 -8.47 4.63
N VAL A 44 9.71 -7.51 5.56
CA VAL A 44 9.21 -7.72 6.93
C VAL A 44 7.93 -6.93 7.21
N ALA A 45 7.38 -6.27 6.19
CA ALA A 45 6.13 -5.54 6.29
C ALA A 45 4.95 -6.52 6.32
N GLU A 46 3.89 -6.13 7.02
CA GLU A 46 2.71 -6.96 7.13
C GLU A 46 1.94 -6.98 5.80
N PRO A 47 1.53 -8.17 5.31
CA PRO A 47 0.69 -8.28 4.13
C PRO A 47 -0.78 -7.97 4.46
N PHE A 48 -1.44 -7.29 3.54
CA PHE A 48 -2.88 -7.00 3.59
C PHE A 48 -3.53 -7.44 2.27
N GLU A 49 -4.77 -7.87 2.35
CA GLU A 49 -5.60 -8.18 1.19
C GLU A 49 -6.00 -6.89 0.47
N ILE A 50 -6.33 -7.03 -0.82
CA ILE A 50 -6.96 -5.95 -1.57
C ILE A 50 -8.37 -5.73 -0.97
N PRO A 51 -8.82 -4.50 -0.75
CA PRO A 51 -10.17 -4.28 -0.26
C PRO A 51 -11.23 -4.81 -1.23
N GLN A 52 -12.29 -5.43 -0.70
CA GLN A 52 -13.34 -6.08 -1.50
C GLN A 52 -14.02 -5.15 -2.52
N ARG A 53 -14.05 -3.84 -2.26
CA ARG A 53 -14.57 -2.82 -3.19
C ARG A 53 -13.82 -2.74 -4.53
N PHE A 54 -12.62 -3.33 -4.61
CA PHE A 54 -11.82 -3.43 -5.84
C PHE A 54 -11.94 -4.80 -6.51
N TYR A 55 -12.90 -5.63 -6.11
CA TYR A 55 -13.16 -6.93 -6.73
C TYR A 55 -14.29 -6.78 -7.74
N ILE A 56 -14.15 -7.46 -8.87
CA ILE A 56 -15.26 -7.66 -9.81
C ILE A 56 -15.82 -9.07 -9.63
N GLN A 57 -17.13 -9.19 -9.78
CA GLN A 57 -17.80 -10.47 -9.90
C GLN A 57 -17.77 -10.92 -11.37
N ILE A 58 -17.11 -12.04 -11.63
CA ILE A 58 -17.13 -12.71 -12.93
C ILE A 58 -18.02 -13.94 -12.81
N GLY A 59 -19.14 -13.96 -13.54
CA GLY A 59 -20.09 -15.07 -13.55
C GLY A 59 -21.50 -14.65 -13.96
N ASN A 60 -22.37 -15.64 -14.14
CA ASN A 60 -23.81 -15.40 -14.31
C ASN A 60 -24.46 -15.27 -12.93
N MET A 61 -25.24 -14.20 -12.70
CA MET A 61 -25.93 -13.96 -11.42
C MET A 61 -26.90 -15.08 -11.00
N ASP A 62 -27.32 -15.92 -11.96
CA ASP A 62 -28.25 -17.04 -11.74
C ASP A 62 -27.53 -18.38 -11.47
N THR A 63 -26.20 -18.39 -11.40
CA THR A 63 -25.42 -19.62 -11.13
C THR A 63 -24.47 -19.44 -9.95
N PRO A 64 -24.25 -20.49 -9.14
CA PRO A 64 -23.33 -20.44 -8.00
C PRO A 64 -21.85 -20.25 -8.37
N ASP A 65 -21.50 -20.28 -9.66
CA ASP A 65 -20.12 -20.08 -10.18
C ASP A 65 -19.70 -18.60 -10.26
N THR A 66 -20.18 -17.75 -9.36
CA THR A 66 -19.73 -16.36 -9.28
C THR A 66 -18.36 -16.30 -8.61
N THR A 67 -17.33 -15.93 -9.35
CA THR A 67 -15.97 -15.78 -8.84
C THR A 67 -15.67 -14.29 -8.60
N LEU A 68 -15.16 -13.97 -7.41
CA LEU A 68 -14.65 -12.64 -7.10
C LEU A 68 -13.17 -12.56 -7.49
N VAL A 69 -12.83 -11.63 -8.37
CA VAL A 69 -11.45 -11.41 -8.83
C VAL A 69 -11.01 -10.00 -8.43
N PRO A 70 -9.87 -9.81 -7.74
CA PRO A 70 -9.33 -8.49 -7.48
C PRO A 70 -8.87 -7.85 -8.80
N VAL A 71 -9.32 -6.63 -9.10
CA VAL A 71 -8.98 -5.91 -10.35
C VAL A 71 -8.38 -4.55 -10.07
N ALA A 72 -7.60 -4.44 -9.00
CA ALA A 72 -6.81 -3.24 -8.75
C ALA A 72 -5.65 -3.18 -9.76
N HIS A 73 -5.87 -2.60 -10.94
CA HIS A 73 -4.78 -2.33 -11.90
C HIS A 73 -4.06 -1.02 -11.52
N VAL A 74 -2.73 -0.96 -11.73
CA VAL A 74 -1.90 0.20 -11.37
C VAL A 74 -2.37 1.52 -12.00
N SER A 75 -3.01 1.49 -13.17
CA SER A 75 -3.60 2.68 -13.80
C SER A 75 -4.74 3.29 -12.98
N MET A 76 -5.43 2.51 -12.15
CA MET A 76 -6.47 3.01 -11.25
C MET A 76 -5.87 4.00 -10.25
N LEU A 77 -4.62 3.78 -9.80
CA LEU A 77 -3.96 4.69 -8.86
C LEU A 77 -3.81 6.11 -9.39
N GLN A 78 -3.76 6.30 -10.71
CA GLN A 78 -3.70 7.62 -11.34
C GLN A 78 -5.07 8.33 -11.39
N THR A 79 -6.16 7.56 -11.24
CA THR A 79 -7.53 8.07 -11.25
C THR A 79 -8.09 8.31 -9.86
N LEU A 80 -7.41 7.82 -8.83
CA LEU A 80 -7.79 8.05 -7.44
C LEU A 80 -7.27 9.43 -6.99
N ASP A 81 -8.11 10.15 -6.24
CA ASP A 81 -7.70 11.41 -5.58
C ASP A 81 -6.49 11.18 -4.66
N SER A 82 -6.34 9.96 -4.14
CA SER A 82 -5.14 9.54 -3.42
C SER A 82 -4.92 8.03 -3.54
N PRO A 83 -3.68 7.57 -3.82
CA PRO A 83 -3.35 6.15 -3.81
C PRO A 83 -3.50 5.51 -2.41
N ILE A 84 -3.67 6.32 -1.37
CA ILE A 84 -3.97 5.88 0.01
C ILE A 84 -5.30 5.11 0.07
N ILE A 85 -6.26 5.38 -0.84
CA ILE A 85 -7.57 4.72 -0.84
C ILE A 85 -7.42 3.20 -0.94
N LEU A 86 -6.38 2.69 -1.63
CA LEU A 86 -6.14 1.24 -1.70
C LEU A 86 -5.76 0.62 -0.34
N PHE A 87 -5.26 1.43 0.60
CA PHE A 87 -4.69 1.00 1.88
C PHE A 87 -5.59 1.32 3.09
N GLU A 88 -6.78 1.90 2.93
CA GLU A 88 -7.62 2.35 4.07
C GLU A 88 -7.84 1.26 5.13
N ASP A 89 -8.14 0.04 4.69
CA ASP A 89 -8.38 -1.09 5.60
C ASP A 89 -7.09 -1.46 6.36
N ALA A 90 -5.94 -1.44 5.68
CA ALA A 90 -4.63 -1.68 6.27
C ALA A 90 -4.25 -0.58 7.27
N LEU A 91 -4.52 0.68 6.93
CA LEU A 91 -4.27 1.83 7.81
C LEU A 91 -5.09 1.72 9.09
N LYS A 92 -6.38 1.42 8.99
CA LYS A 92 -7.26 1.26 10.15
C LYS A 92 -6.78 0.13 11.08
N ILE A 93 -6.40 -1.01 10.52
CA ILE A 93 -5.86 -2.13 11.31
C ILE A 93 -4.55 -1.74 12.02
N ILE A 94 -3.69 -0.96 11.36
CA ILE A 94 -2.44 -0.48 11.95
C ILE A 94 -2.73 0.55 13.05
N GLU A 95 -3.66 1.47 12.82
CA GLU A 95 -4.11 2.48 13.79
C GLU A 95 -4.66 1.84 15.07
N ASP A 96 -5.54 0.84 14.93
CA ASP A 96 -6.16 0.12 16.04
C ASP A 96 -5.13 -0.61 16.95
N ARG A 97 -3.92 -0.86 16.45
CA ARG A 97 -2.84 -1.52 17.21
C ARG A 97 -1.98 -0.57 17.99
N PHE A 98 -2.04 0.74 17.74
CA PHE A 98 -1.25 1.67 18.51
C PHE A 98 -1.72 1.67 19.96
N PRO A 99 -0.81 1.44 20.93
CA PRO A 99 -1.19 1.42 22.31
C PRO A 99 -1.69 2.81 22.72
N ALA A 100 -2.88 2.87 23.31
CA ALA A 100 -3.44 4.08 23.93
C ALA A 100 -2.57 4.66 25.07
N GLN A 101 -1.45 4.00 25.40
CA GLN A 101 -0.48 4.35 26.42
C GLN A 101 0.66 5.24 25.88
N SER A 102 0.66 5.53 24.58
CA SER A 102 1.61 6.43 23.93
C SER A 102 1.18 7.90 24.12
N GLN A 103 2.13 8.78 24.45
CA GLN A 103 1.91 10.24 24.47
C GLN A 103 2.02 10.88 23.09
N LEU A 104 2.20 10.07 22.04
CA LEU A 104 2.35 10.54 20.67
C LEU A 104 0.98 10.63 20.01
N ASP A 105 0.64 11.82 19.51
CA ASP A 105 -0.54 12.04 18.70
C ASP A 105 -0.36 11.38 17.33
N ILE A 106 -1.29 10.48 16.97
CA ILE A 106 -1.38 9.97 15.60
C ILE A 106 -1.97 11.09 14.73
N PRO A 107 -1.23 11.62 13.75
CA PRO A 107 -1.73 12.70 12.92
C PRO A 107 -2.90 12.18 12.05
N GLN A 108 -3.91 13.02 11.83
CA GLN A 108 -5.01 12.74 10.91
C GLN A 108 -4.54 12.54 9.46
N GLN A 109 -3.36 13.08 9.14
CA GLN A 109 -2.69 12.93 7.85
C GLN A 109 -1.26 12.44 8.09
N PRO A 110 -1.03 11.11 8.13
CA PRO A 110 0.32 10.58 8.28
C PRO A 110 1.14 10.85 7.02
N ILE A 111 2.43 11.14 7.17
CA ILE A 111 3.37 11.17 6.05
C ILE A 111 3.45 9.74 5.49
N VAL A 112 3.18 9.57 4.21
CA VAL A 112 3.22 8.26 3.53
C VAL A 112 4.28 8.24 2.43
N CYS A 113 4.93 7.08 2.27
CA CYS A 113 5.77 6.79 1.12
C CYS A 113 5.26 5.49 0.49
N THR A 114 4.79 5.59 -0.75
CA THR A 114 4.25 4.44 -1.49
C THR A 114 5.29 3.96 -2.50
N THR A 115 5.61 2.66 -2.47
CA THR A 115 6.61 2.05 -3.36
C THR A 115 6.00 0.86 -4.10
N PRO A 116 5.98 0.87 -5.45
CA PRO A 116 5.57 -0.30 -6.21
C PRO A 116 6.56 -1.45 -6.00
N LEU A 117 6.04 -2.66 -5.87
CA LEU A 117 6.82 -3.89 -5.88
C LEU A 117 6.41 -4.72 -7.09
N MET A 118 7.37 -5.35 -7.74
CA MET A 118 7.10 -6.19 -8.91
C MET A 118 7.75 -7.55 -8.71
N GLN A 119 6.98 -8.60 -8.96
CA GLN A 119 7.52 -9.95 -8.97
C GLN A 119 8.23 -10.18 -10.30
N ASN A 120 9.49 -10.59 -10.25
CA ASN A 120 10.25 -10.95 -11.45
C ASN A 120 9.94 -12.39 -11.88
N GLN A 121 10.48 -12.80 -13.04
CA GLN A 121 10.27 -14.13 -13.61
C GLN A 121 10.75 -15.30 -12.73
N GLN A 122 11.60 -15.02 -11.72
CA GLN A 122 12.09 -16.01 -10.76
C GLN A 122 11.21 -16.09 -9.49
N GLY A 123 10.12 -15.30 -9.44
CA GLY A 123 9.23 -15.22 -8.29
C GLY A 123 9.74 -14.32 -7.17
N VAL A 124 10.82 -13.58 -7.38
CA VAL A 124 11.37 -12.66 -6.39
C VAL A 124 10.67 -11.30 -6.53
N ILE A 125 10.19 -10.77 -5.40
CA ILE A 125 9.54 -9.46 -5.33
C ILE A 125 10.61 -8.39 -5.12
N GLU A 126 10.64 -7.37 -5.97
CA GLU A 126 11.63 -6.30 -5.93
C GLU A 126 10.98 -4.91 -6.02
N PRO A 127 11.52 -3.89 -5.33
CA PRO A 127 10.99 -2.54 -5.41
C PRO A 127 11.29 -1.88 -6.76
N ARG A 128 10.28 -1.19 -7.29
CA ARG A 128 10.39 -0.36 -8.49
C ARG A 128 10.43 1.11 -8.08
N PHE A 129 11.63 1.67 -8.03
CA PHE A 129 11.79 3.11 -7.86
C PHE A 129 11.67 3.79 -9.23
N SER A 130 10.51 4.35 -9.54
CA SER A 130 10.46 5.36 -10.60
C SER A 130 11.25 6.57 -10.11
N SER A 131 12.14 7.10 -10.94
CA SER A 131 12.79 8.39 -10.70
C SER A 131 11.72 9.47 -10.42
N GLN A 132 11.55 9.82 -9.14
CA GLN A 132 10.84 10.98 -8.59
C GLN A 132 9.52 11.38 -9.26
N ILE A 133 8.39 11.01 -8.66
CA ILE A 133 7.16 11.80 -8.76
C ILE A 133 6.96 12.48 -7.39
N ARG A 134 7.28 13.77 -7.33
CA ARG A 134 6.87 14.64 -6.22
C ARG A 134 5.38 14.91 -6.38
N TYR A 135 4.57 14.55 -5.40
CA TYR A 135 3.23 15.11 -5.25
C TYR A 135 3.40 16.38 -4.40
N GLU A 136 3.25 17.54 -5.03
CA GLU A 136 3.01 18.80 -4.33
C GLU A 136 1.52 18.85 -3.99
N ILE A 137 1.22 19.13 -2.71
CA ILE A 137 -0.14 19.38 -2.20
C ILE A 137 -0.45 20.85 -2.37
#